data_AF-A0A7K2ZF73-F1
#
_entry.id   AF-A0A7K2ZF73-F1
#
_cell.length_a   1.000
_cell.length_b   1.000
_cell.length_c   1.000
_cell.angle_alpha   90.00
_cell.angle_beta   90.00
_cell.angle_gamma   90.00
#
_symmetry.space_group_name_H-M   'P 1'
#
loop_
_entity.id
_entity.type
_entity.pdbx_description
1 polymer ?
#
loop_
_entity_poly.entity_id
_entity_poly.type
_entity_poly.pdbx_seq_one_letter_code
_entity_poly.pdbx_strand_id
1 'polypeptide(L)' 'MAALRTGVLGCAGIARRRVLPAMRQYPGIDLVAVASRDPDKARRTAAEAGCEPVHGYDELLARPDIDAVYVPLPA' A
#
# COMPACT_ATOMS: atom_id res chain seq x y z
N MET A 1 0.77 19.63 9.99
CA MET A 1 1.37 18.30 10.16
C MET A 1 1.64 17.73 8.77
N ALA A 2 2.77 17.06 8.55
CA ALA A 2 3.04 16.37 7.29
C ALA A 2 2.15 15.12 7.16
N ALA A 3 1.80 14.73 5.93
CA ALA A 3 1.08 13.49 5.68
C ALA A 3 1.96 12.27 6.01
N LEU A 4 1.36 11.22 6.57
CA LEU A 4 2.05 9.99 6.95
C LEU A 4 2.25 9.11 5.71
N ARG A 5 3.50 8.86 5.34
CA ARG A 5 3.84 8.02 4.18
C ARG A 5 3.58 6.56 4.50
N THR A 6 2.60 5.98 3.84
CA THR A 6 2.04 4.68 4.19
C THR A 6 2.29 3.67 3.08
N GLY A 7 2.83 2.51 3.45
CA GLY A 7 2.89 1.32 2.62
C GLY A 7 1.82 0.30 2.99
N VAL A 8 1.48 -0.59 2.06
CA VAL A 8 0.48 -1.65 2.30
C VAL A 8 1.05 -3.02 1.95
N LEU A 9 1.03 -3.94 2.91
CA LEU A 9 1.45 -5.32 2.71
C LEU A 9 0.26 -6.19 2.33
N GLY A 10 0.09 -6.42 1.03
CA GLY A 10 -0.91 -7.33 0.50
C GLY A 10 -2.07 -6.63 -0.18
N CYS A 11 -2.41 -7.13 -1.36
CA CYS A 11 -3.54 -6.65 -2.15
C CYS A 11 -4.85 -7.38 -1.78
N ALA A 12 -5.23 -7.31 -0.51
CA ALA A 12 -6.46 -7.97 -0.03
C ALA A 12 -7.72 -7.34 -0.62
N GLY A 13 -8.80 -8.11 -0.72
CA GLY A 13 -10.09 -7.60 -1.20
C GLY A 13 -10.62 -6.43 -0.36
N ILE A 14 -10.45 -6.50 0.97
CA ILE A 14 -10.81 -5.41 1.89
C ILE A 14 -9.94 -4.17 1.68
N ALA A 15 -8.63 -4.35 1.45
CA ALA A 15 -7.72 -3.25 1.19
C ALA A 15 -8.16 -2.49 -0.06
N ARG A 16 -8.32 -3.20 -1.18
CA ARG A 16 -8.70 -2.62 -2.47
C ARG A 16 -10.07 -1.93 -2.45
N ARG A 17 -11.07 -2.55 -1.81
CA ARG A 17 -12.47 -2.07 -1.87
C ARG A 17 -12.81 -1.02 -0.83
N ARG A 18 -12.03 -0.88 0.25
CA ARG A 18 -12.39 -0.02 1.39
C ARG A 18 -11.24 0.86 1.85
N VAL A 19 -10.08 0.28 2.13
CA VAL A 19 -9.01 1.00 2.81
C VAL A 19 -8.22 1.91 1.86
N LEU A 20 -7.79 1.40 0.70
CA LEU A 20 -7.03 2.21 -0.26
C LEU A 20 -7.83 3.43 -0.74
N PRO A 21 -9.14 3.33 -1.09
CA PRO A 21 -9.94 4.51 -1.41
C PRO A 21 -10.02 5.52 -0.26
N ALA A 22 -10.17 5.06 0.98
CA ALA A 22 -10.24 5.94 2.15
C ALA A 22 -8.90 6.66 2.42
N MET A 23 -7.79 5.93 2.31
CA MET A 23 -6.44 6.50 2.46
C MET A 23 -6.19 7.64 1.46
N ARG A 24 -6.56 7.44 0.19
CA ARG A 24 -6.42 8.47 -0.86
C ARG A 24 -7.23 9.73 -0.62
N GLN A 25 -8.34 9.62 0.10
CA GLN A 25 -9.23 10.76 0.40
C GLN A 25 -8.82 11.50 1.68
N TYR A 26 -7.93 10.91 2.48
CA TYR A 26 -7.55 11.47 3.77
C TYR A 26 -6.25 12.28 3.65
N PRO A 27 -6.28 13.62 3.83
CA PRO A 27 -5.10 14.46 3.63
C PRO A 27 -3.91 14.16 4.54
N GLY A 28 -4.12 13.43 5.64
CA GLY A 28 -3.06 13.03 6.56
C GLY A 28 -2.34 11.74 6.17
N ILE A 29 -2.69 11.11 5.06
CA ILE A 29 -2.04 9.88 4.56
C ILE A 29 -1.55 10.13 3.14
N ASP A 30 -0.29 9.78 2.91
CA ASP A 30 0.28 9.66 1.57
C ASP A 30 0.48 8.17 1.27
N LEU A 31 -0.26 7.63 0.31
CA LEU A 31 -0.16 6.22 -0.06
C LEU A 31 1.00 6.02 -1.03
N VAL A 32 2.14 5.58 -0.50
CA VAL A 32 3.40 5.48 -1.25
C VAL A 32 3.47 4.22 -2.09
N ALA A 33 3.13 3.07 -1.51
CA ALA A 33 3.33 1.79 -2.18
C ALA A 33 2.39 0.68 -1.69
N VAL A 34 2.15 -0.30 -2.58
CA VAL A 34 1.47 -1.56 -2.26
C VAL A 34 2.37 -2.74 -2.64
N ALA A 35 2.53 -3.69 -1.72
CA ALA A 35 3.33 -4.89 -1.94
C ALA A 35 2.46 -6.15 -2.09
N SER A 36 2.93 -7.09 -2.92
CA SER A 36 2.32 -8.41 -3.07
C SER A 36 3.38 -9.45 -3.39
N ARG A 37 3.12 -10.71 -2.99
CA ARG A 37 3.88 -11.88 -3.46
C ARG A 37 3.63 -12.21 -4.94
N ASP A 38 2.55 -11.66 -5.50
CA ASP A 38 2.21 -11.74 -6.92
C ASP A 38 2.47 -10.35 -7.55
N PRO A 39 3.45 -10.22 -8.47
CA PRO A 39 3.83 -8.95 -9.08
C PRO A 39 2.72 -8.35 -9.94
N ASP A 40 1.90 -9.17 -10.61
CA ASP A 40 0.77 -8.67 -11.39
C ASP A 40 -0.32 -8.10 -10.50
N LYS A 41 -0.55 -8.75 -9.35
CA LYS A 41 -1.50 -8.26 -8.36
C LYS A 41 -1.03 -6.94 -7.72
N ALA A 42 0.26 -6.79 -7.45
CA ALA A 42 0.84 -5.52 -7.01
C ALA A 42 0.59 -4.43 -8.05
N ARG A 43 0.99 -4.65 -9.31
CA ARG A 43 0.82 -3.70 -10.42
C ARG A 43 -0.62 -3.24 -10.59
N ARG A 44 -1.58 -4.16 -10.66
CA ARG A 44 -3.00 -3.82 -10.81
C ARG A 44 -3.51 -2.98 -9.64
N THR A 45 -3.17 -3.37 -8.41
CA THR A 45 -3.63 -2.66 -7.21
C THR A 45 -3.01 -1.28 -7.10
N ALA A 46 -1.72 -1.17 -7.43
CA ALA A 46 -0.97 0.08 -7.42
C ALA A 46 -1.55 1.08 -8.43
N ALA A 47 -1.85 0.62 -9.65
CA ALA A 47 -2.48 1.43 -10.70
C ALA A 47 -3.87 1.96 -10.28
N GLU A 48 -4.70 1.11 -9.66
CA GLU A 48 -6.00 1.53 -9.14
C GLU A 48 -5.89 2.54 -7.98
N ALA A 49 -4.86 2.40 -7.15
CA ALA A 49 -4.64 3.23 -5.97
C ALA A 49 -3.81 4.49 -6.23
N GLY A 50 -3.12 4.58 -7.38
CA GLY A 50 -2.24 5.70 -7.71
C GLY A 50 -0.96 5.74 -6.87
N CYS A 51 -0.33 4.58 -6.66
CA CYS A 51 0.90 4.44 -5.86
C CYS A 51 1.89 3.47 -6.54
N GLU A 52 3.05 3.24 -5.93
CA GLU A 52 4.08 2.35 -6.49
C GLU A 52 3.79 0.85 -6.23
N PRO A 53 3.90 -0.03 -7.24
CA PRO A 53 3.86 -1.46 -7.03
C PRO A 53 5.19 -1.99 -6.51
N VAL A 54 5.16 -2.84 -5.49
CA VAL A 54 6.35 -3.52 -4.96
C VAL A 54 6.13 -5.04 -4.99
N HIS A 55 7.17 -5.78 -5.40
CA HIS A 55 7.14 -7.23 -5.43
C HIS A 55 7.80 -7.79 -4.17
N GLY A 56 7.08 -8.62 -3.41
CA GLY A 56 7.56 -9.09 -2.11
C GLY A 56 7.41 -8.04 -1.01
N TYR A 57 7.35 -8.51 0.24
CA TYR A 57 7.09 -7.64 1.40
C TYR A 57 8.37 -6.99 1.92
N ASP A 58 9.50 -7.70 1.85
CA ASP A 58 10.80 -7.21 2.32
C ASP A 58 11.25 -5.98 1.54
N GLU A 59 11.00 -5.94 0.22
CA GLU A 59 11.31 -4.78 -0.62
C GLU A 59 10.55 -3.52 -0.18
N LEU A 60 9.29 -3.66 0.28
CA LEU A 60 8.52 -2.53 0.79
C LEU A 60 9.03 -2.09 2.16
N LEU A 61 9.36 -3.04 3.04
CA LEU A 61 9.88 -2.74 4.38
C LEU A 61 11.26 -2.09 4.36
N ALA A 62 12.05 -2.33 3.31
CA ALA A 62 13.36 -1.70 3.11
C ALA A 62 13.28 -0.25 2.61
N ARG A 63 12.10 0.25 2.26
CA ARG A 63 11.93 1.59 1.68
C ARG A 63 12.09 2.70 2.74
N PRO A 64 13.03 3.64 2.56
CA PRO A 64 13.23 4.75 3.51
C PRO A 64 12.15 5.84 3.40
N ASP A 65 11.28 5.77 2.40
CA ASP A 65 10.19 6.71 2.16
C ASP A 65 8.85 6.25 2.75
N ILE A 66 8.84 5.25 3.65
CA ILE A 66 7.65 4.74 4.32
C ILE A 66 7.77 4.94 5.84
N ASP A 67 6.77 5.60 6.42
CA ASP A 67 6.67 5.86 7.86
C ASP A 67 5.83 4.79 8.59
N ALA A 68 4.83 4.23 7.91
CA ALA A 68 3.89 3.28 8.48
C ALA A 68 3.45 2.21 7.47
N VAL A 69 3.02 1.06 7.99
CA VAL A 69 2.60 -0.08 7.17
C VAL A 69 1.22 -0.58 7.60
N TYR A 70 0.32 -0.71 6.63
CA TYR A 70 -0.96 -1.40 6.81
C TYR A 70 -0.86 -2.87 6.41
N VAL A 71 -1.30 -3.79 7.28
CA VAL A 71 -1.10 -5.24 7.13
C VAL A 71 -2.45 -5.99 7.04
N PRO A 72 -3.12 -5.99 5.87
CA PRO A 72 -4.35 -6.76 5.62
C PRO A 72 -4.08 -8.23 5.25
N LEU A 73 -3.15 -8.88 5.95
CA LEU A 73 -2.80 -10.29 5.71
C LEU A 73 -3.72 -11.22 6.52
N PRO A 74 -3.87 -12.50 6.12
CA PRO A 74 -4.51 -13.50 6.97
C PRO A 74 -3.87 -13.55 8.35
N ALA A 75 -4.68 -13.86 9.37
CA ALA A 75 -4.21 -14.11 10.74
C ALA A 75 -3.39 -15.40 10.84
#